data_AF-A0A6L3C985-F1
#
_entry.id   AF-A0A6L3C985-F1
#
_cell.length_a   1.000
_cell.length_b   1.000
_cell.length_c   1.000
_cell.angle_alpha   90.00
_cell.angle_beta   90.00
_cell.angle_gamma   90.00
#
_symmetry.space_group_name_H-M   'P 1'
#
loop_
_entity.id
_entity.type
_entity.pdbx_description
1 polymer ?
#
loop_
_entity_poly.entity_id
_entity_poly.type
_entity_poly.pdbx_seq_one_letter_code
_entity_poly.pdbx_strand_id
1 'polypeptide(L)'
;MRLLSYDTGNGPRCGVIQGDDIVDVSALVGISGHPLRDVRALLEQGNNPIDRVSEALAKDAPAPRVQLAGTQLRSPVIQPPTVRDFIVYEEHASNQGTREPNEAWYRMPVFYFSNPLCVYGPDAIVPHPSASSQFDY
;
A
#
# COMPACT_ATOMS: atom_id res chain seq x y z
N MET A 1 -7.88 7.47 -9.97
CA MET A 1 -6.77 8.05 -9.18
C MET A 1 -5.92 6.92 -8.61
N ARG A 2 -4.59 7.06 -8.54
CA ARG A 2 -3.68 6.03 -7.97
C ARG A 2 -2.82 6.66 -6.88
N LEU A 3 -2.99 6.21 -5.64
CA LEU A 3 -2.23 6.69 -4.47
C LEU A 3 -1.04 5.77 -4.19
N LEU A 4 0.02 6.36 -3.65
CA LEU A 4 1.22 5.63 -3.24
C LEU A 4 1.92 6.34 -2.09
N SER A 5 2.91 5.65 -1.52
CA SER A 5 3.88 6.25 -0.61
C SER A 5 5.25 6.21 -1.27
N TYR A 6 6.00 7.30 -1.22
CA TYR A 6 7.30 7.44 -1.88
C TYR A 6 8.32 8.11 -0.97
N ASP A 7 9.61 7.96 -1.27
CA ASP A 7 10.71 8.62 -0.57
C ASP A 7 11.71 9.20 -1.58
N THR A 8 12.15 10.44 -1.32
CA THR A 8 13.17 11.17 -2.10
C THR A 8 14.46 11.40 -1.32
N GLY A 9 14.66 10.67 -0.22
CA GLY A 9 15.77 10.83 0.71
C GLY A 9 15.48 11.78 1.89
N ASN A 10 14.29 12.39 1.92
CA ASN A 10 13.85 13.30 2.99
C ASN A 10 12.74 12.69 3.86
N GLY A 11 12.59 11.38 3.79
CA GLY A 11 11.56 10.62 4.49
C GLY A 11 10.30 10.42 3.63
N PRO A 12 9.47 9.44 4.02
CA PRO A 12 8.35 9.02 3.19
C PRO A 12 7.21 10.03 3.18
N ARG A 13 6.52 10.09 2.04
CA ARG A 13 5.40 11.00 1.76
C ARG A 13 4.28 10.26 1.05
N CYS A 14 3.04 10.70 1.26
CA CYS A 14 1.88 10.32 0.47
C CYS A 14 1.89 11.06 -0.87
N GLY A 15 1.73 10.31 -1.96
CA GLY A 15 1.70 10.82 -3.33
C GLY A 15 0.51 10.30 -4.13
N VAL A 16 0.24 10.97 -5.25
CA VAL A 16 -0.73 10.51 -6.24
C VAL A 16 -0.10 10.54 -7.64
N ILE A 17 -0.29 9.48 -8.42
CA ILE A 17 0.28 9.38 -9.77
C ILE A 17 -0.53 10.24 -10.74
N GLN A 18 0.14 11.12 -11.49
CA GLN A 18 -0.41 11.89 -12.59
C GLN A 18 0.54 11.83 -13.81
N GLY A 19 0.18 11.01 -14.81
CA GLY A 19 1.09 10.70 -15.91
C GLY A 19 2.33 9.96 -15.40
N ASP A 20 3.51 10.50 -15.75
CA ASP A 20 4.82 9.99 -15.32
C ASP A 20 5.34 10.64 -14.04
N ASP A 21 4.52 11.47 -13.38
CA ASP A 21 4.88 12.14 -12.13
C ASP A 21 4.10 11.60 -10.93
N ILE A 22 4.67 11.83 -9.76
CA ILE A 22 4.04 11.76 -8.45
C ILE A 22 3.80 13.18 -7.96
N VAL A 23 2.56 13.51 -7.63
CA VAL A 23 2.17 14.79 -7.01
C VAL A 23 2.15 14.62 -5.49
N ASP A 24 2.79 15.53 -4.75
CA ASP A 24 2.77 15.53 -3.28
C ASP A 24 1.36 15.84 -2.76
N VAL A 25 0.75 14.88 -2.07
CA VAL A 25 -0.64 15.00 -1.60
C VAL A 25 -0.78 16.05 -0.50
N SER A 26 0.22 16.20 0.37
CA SER A 26 0.13 17.15 1.48
C SER A 26 0.01 18.57 0.96
N ALA A 27 0.86 18.93 0.00
CA ALA A 27 0.80 20.22 -0.66
C ALA A 27 -0.48 20.39 -1.49
N LEU A 28 -0.87 19.35 -2.23
CA LEU A 28 -2.06 19.37 -3.09
C LEU A 28 -3.35 19.67 -2.32
N VAL A 29 -3.49 19.17 -1.09
CA VAL A 29 -4.67 19.43 -0.24
C VAL A 29 -4.45 20.50 0.84
N GLY A 30 -3.35 21.26 0.76
CA GLY A 30 -3.07 22.40 1.63
C GLY A 30 -2.66 22.06 3.07
N ILE A 31 -2.13 20.85 3.31
CA ILE A 31 -1.59 20.46 4.62
C ILE A 31 -0.19 21.06 4.79
N SER A 32 -0.01 21.83 5.86
CA SER A 32 1.26 22.48 6.20
C SER A 32 1.81 21.99 7.54
N GLY A 33 3.12 22.16 7.75
CA GLY A 33 3.81 21.74 8.98
C GLY A 33 4.31 20.28 8.92
N HIS A 34 3.39 19.32 9.01
CA HIS A 34 3.72 17.90 9.01
C HIS A 34 3.17 17.21 7.75
N PRO A 35 4.04 16.85 6.78
CA PRO A 35 3.58 16.17 5.58
C PRO A 35 2.99 14.80 5.92
N LEU A 36 1.96 14.42 5.19
CA LEU A 36 1.37 13.09 5.24
C LEU A 36 2.42 12.06 4.83
N ARG A 37 2.76 11.17 5.76
CA ARG A 37 3.87 10.23 5.62
C ARG A 37 3.56 9.11 4.62
N ASP A 38 2.32 8.68 4.55
CA ASP A 38 1.87 7.58 3.71
C ASP A 38 0.36 7.67 3.40
N VAL A 39 -0.17 6.71 2.63
CA VAL A 39 -1.60 6.67 2.28
C VAL A 39 -2.49 6.50 3.51
N ARG A 40 -2.02 5.83 4.57
CA ARG A 40 -2.78 5.71 5.82
C ARG A 40 -2.98 7.08 6.47
N ALA A 41 -1.93 7.89 6.55
CA ALA A 41 -2.04 9.24 7.12
C ALA A 41 -3.06 10.10 6.37
N LEU A 42 -3.18 9.94 5.04
CA LEU A 42 -4.23 10.55 4.23
C LEU A 42 -5.62 10.01 4.61
N LEU A 43 -5.79 8.69 4.66
CA LEU A 43 -7.08 8.06 4.96
C LEU A 43 -7.59 8.38 6.38
N GLU A 44 -6.67 8.67 7.31
CA GLU A 44 -6.98 9.11 8.66
C GLU A 44 -7.32 10.61 8.73
N GLN A 45 -7.10 11.39 7.66
CA GLN A 45 -7.70 12.73 7.56
C GLN A 45 -9.20 12.55 7.37
N GLY A 46 -10.02 13.00 8.34
CA GLY A 46 -11.48 12.97 8.20
C GLY A 46 -11.98 13.79 6.98
N ASN A 47 -13.30 13.92 6.84
CA ASN A 47 -13.95 14.71 5.79
C ASN A 47 -13.57 14.27 4.36
N ASN A 48 -13.77 12.99 4.05
CA ASN A 48 -13.62 12.41 2.70
C ASN A 48 -12.28 12.78 2.02
N PRO A 49 -11.15 12.33 2.57
CA PRO A 49 -9.83 12.77 2.12
C PRO A 49 -9.54 12.44 0.66
N ILE A 50 -10.08 11.32 0.16
CA ILE A 50 -9.94 10.89 -1.23
C ILE A 50 -10.64 11.84 -2.20
N ASP A 51 -11.83 12.33 -1.83
CA ASP A 51 -12.59 13.28 -2.65
C ASP A 51 -11.84 14.61 -2.73
N ARG A 52 -11.27 15.08 -1.61
CA ARG A 52 -10.45 16.30 -1.57
C ARG A 52 -9.24 16.23 -2.50
N VAL A 53 -8.53 15.10 -2.53
CA VAL A 53 -7.42 14.89 -3.49
C VAL A 53 -7.94 14.91 -4.93
N SER A 54 -9.05 14.22 -5.18
CA SER A 54 -9.66 14.15 -6.52
C SER A 54 -10.11 15.52 -7.02
N GLU A 55 -10.73 16.33 -6.16
CA GLU A 55 -11.14 17.71 -6.47
C GLU A 55 -9.94 18.63 -6.72
N ALA A 56 -8.89 18.51 -5.90
CA ALA A 56 -7.67 19.30 -6.08
C ALA A 56 -6.97 18.97 -7.41
N LEU A 57 -6.93 17.69 -7.79
CA LEU A 57 -6.44 17.26 -9.10
C LEU A 57 -7.31 17.78 -10.24
N ALA A 58 -8.63 17.74 -10.10
CA ALA A 58 -9.56 18.23 -11.13
C ALA A 58 -9.45 19.76 -11.34
N LYS A 59 -9.06 20.49 -10.29
CA LYS A 59 -8.80 21.94 -10.33
C LYS A 59 -7.38 22.29 -10.78
N ASP A 60 -6.54 21.29 -11.10
CA ASP A 60 -5.12 21.45 -11.40
C ASP A 60 -4.39 22.30 -10.33
N ALA A 61 -4.71 22.04 -9.06
CA ALA A 61 -4.15 22.79 -7.95
C ALA A 61 -2.61 22.62 -7.91
N PRO A 62 -1.85 23.71 -7.71
CA PRO A 62 -0.40 23.64 -7.75
C PRO A 62 0.14 22.83 -6.58
N ALA A 63 0.98 21.84 -6.87
CA ALA A 63 1.69 21.04 -5.88
C ALA A 63 3.05 20.59 -6.44
N PRO A 64 4.05 20.35 -5.57
CA PRO A 64 5.31 19.76 -5.99
C PRO A 64 5.11 18.42 -6.68
N ARG A 65 5.91 18.19 -7.72
CA ARG A 65 5.90 16.97 -8.52
C ARG A 65 7.30 16.39 -8.57
N VAL A 66 7.40 15.07 -8.55
CA VAL A 66 8.64 14.33 -8.78
C VAL A 66 8.39 13.26 -9.84
N GLN A 67 9.42 12.92 -10.61
CA GLN A 67 9.32 11.85 -11.60
C GLN A 67 9.04 10.51 -10.91
N LEU A 68 8.07 9.75 -11.43
CA LEU A 68 7.76 8.41 -10.94
C LEU A 68 8.95 7.47 -11.16
N ALA A 69 9.57 7.57 -12.35
CA ALA A 69 10.75 6.80 -12.69
C ALA A 69 11.93 7.18 -11.78
N GLY A 70 12.55 6.17 -11.16
CA GLY A 70 13.71 6.36 -10.27
C GLY A 70 13.37 6.85 -8.86
N THR A 71 12.10 7.13 -8.55
CA THR A 71 11.67 7.42 -7.18
C THR A 71 11.48 6.13 -6.40
N GLN A 72 12.01 6.08 -5.16
CA GLN A 72 11.82 4.92 -4.30
C GLN A 72 10.37 4.85 -3.82
N LEU A 73 9.66 3.81 -4.26
CA LEU A 73 8.32 3.52 -3.77
C LEU A 73 8.38 2.74 -2.45
N ARG A 74 7.42 3.03 -1.57
CA ARG A 74 7.19 2.31 -0.32
C ARG A 74 5.86 1.55 -0.44
N SER A 75 5.59 0.65 0.50
CA SER A 75 4.23 0.15 0.66
C SER A 75 3.27 1.34 0.85
N PRO A 76 2.09 1.37 0.20
CA PRO A 76 1.12 2.46 0.34
C PRO A 76 0.79 2.75 1.79
N VAL A 77 0.66 1.72 2.62
CA VAL A 77 0.64 1.84 4.08
C VAL A 77 1.95 1.28 4.61
N ILE A 78 2.80 2.13 5.18
CA ILE A 78 4.17 1.76 5.53
C ILE A 78 4.18 0.81 6.74
N GLN A 79 3.28 1.06 7.70
CA GLN A 79 3.13 0.25 8.89
C GLN A 79 1.64 0.06 9.17
N PRO A 80 0.99 -0.92 8.51
CA PRO A 80 -0.42 -1.19 8.73
C PRO A 80 -0.64 -1.64 10.18
N PRO A 81 -1.75 -1.25 10.84
CA PRO A 81 -2.02 -1.69 12.22
C PRO A 81 -2.34 -3.19 12.29
N THR A 82 -2.85 -3.78 11.22
CA THR A 82 -3.15 -5.20 11.08
C THR A 82 -3.05 -5.62 9.62
N VAL A 83 -2.68 -6.87 9.38
CA VAL A 83 -2.75 -7.52 8.06
C VAL A 83 -3.47 -8.85 8.26
N ARG A 84 -4.53 -9.07 7.49
CA ARG A 84 -5.30 -10.32 7.47
C ARG A 84 -5.17 -10.92 6.09
N ASP A 85 -4.54 -12.07 6.00
CA ASP A 85 -4.34 -12.75 4.73
C ASP A 85 -5.34 -13.90 4.60
N PHE A 86 -6.12 -13.86 3.52
CA PHE A 86 -7.28 -14.71 3.31
C PHE A 86 -6.99 -15.75 2.22
N ILE A 87 -7.45 -16.97 2.46
CA ILE A 87 -7.41 -18.03 1.46
C ILE A 87 -8.76 -18.11 0.74
N VAL A 88 -8.99 -17.23 -0.24
CA VAL A 88 -10.31 -17.13 -0.92
C VAL A 88 -10.43 -17.90 -2.23
N TYR A 89 -9.31 -18.37 -2.78
CA TYR A 89 -9.31 -19.11 -4.04
C TYR A 89 -9.36 -20.62 -3.77
N GLU A 90 -10.43 -21.26 -4.22
CA GLU A 90 -10.68 -22.70 -3.98
C GLU A 90 -9.59 -23.58 -4.56
N GLU A 91 -9.10 -23.24 -5.74
CA GLU A 91 -8.01 -23.97 -6.40
C GLU A 91 -6.73 -23.94 -5.55
N HIS A 92 -6.42 -22.81 -4.92
CA HIS A 92 -5.31 -22.72 -3.96
C HIS A 92 -5.63 -23.46 -2.64
N ALA A 93 -6.85 -23.32 -2.12
CA ALA A 93 -7.30 -24.00 -0.90
C ALA A 93 -7.24 -25.53 -1.02
N SER A 94 -7.64 -26.06 -2.16
CA SER A 94 -7.63 -27.49 -2.51
C SER A 94 -6.26 -28.00 -2.97
N ASN A 95 -5.25 -27.13 -3.04
CA ASN A 95 -3.94 -27.44 -3.62
C ASN A 95 -4.11 -28.11 -5.00
N GLN A 96 -4.73 -27.39 -5.94
CA GLN A 96 -4.98 -27.86 -7.30
C GLN A 96 -5.80 -29.16 -7.33
N GLY A 97 -6.79 -29.28 -6.44
CA GLY A 97 -7.67 -30.47 -6.34
C GLY A 97 -7.04 -31.70 -5.70
N THR A 98 -5.84 -31.59 -5.09
CA THR A 98 -5.20 -32.71 -4.38
C THR A 98 -5.78 -32.97 -2.99
N ARG A 99 -6.58 -32.02 -2.46
CA ARG A 99 -7.32 -32.17 -1.21
C ARG A 99 -8.67 -31.45 -1.27
N GLU A 100 -9.63 -31.98 -0.52
CA GLU A 100 -10.90 -31.31 -0.29
C GLU A 100 -10.76 -30.23 0.79
N PRO A 101 -11.17 -28.97 0.55
CA PRO A 101 -11.25 -27.96 1.58
C PRO A 101 -12.20 -28.38 2.71
N ASN A 102 -11.90 -27.96 3.94
CA ASN A 102 -12.80 -28.17 5.07
C ASN A 102 -14.13 -27.42 4.84
N GLU A 103 -15.28 -27.98 5.26
CA GLU A 103 -16.60 -27.34 5.15
C GLU A 103 -16.61 -25.89 5.69
N ALA A 104 -15.84 -25.60 6.74
CA ALA A 104 -15.72 -24.26 7.31
C ALA A 104 -15.22 -23.22 6.29
N TRP A 105 -14.39 -23.62 5.31
CA TRP A 105 -13.89 -22.76 4.25
C TRP A 105 -15.02 -22.19 3.38
N TYR A 106 -16.04 -23.00 3.06
CA TYR A 106 -17.22 -22.55 2.29
C TYR A 106 -18.19 -21.69 3.12
N ARG A 107 -18.03 -21.67 4.46
CA ARG A 107 -18.97 -21.02 5.39
C ARG A 107 -18.47 -19.70 5.94
N MET A 108 -17.17 -19.44 5.90
CA MET A 108 -16.58 -18.18 6.35
C MET A 108 -15.27 -17.88 5.63
N PRO A 109 -14.92 -16.59 5.49
CA PRO A 109 -13.65 -16.21 4.89
C PRO A 109 -12.51 -16.51 5.86
N VAL A 110 -11.83 -17.64 5.64
CA VAL A 110 -10.70 -18.08 6.47
C VAL A 110 -9.51 -17.17 6.25
N PHE A 111 -8.90 -16.71 7.34
CA PHE A 111 -7.71 -15.88 7.32
C PHE A 111 -6.81 -16.13 8.52
N TYR A 112 -5.57 -15.64 8.43
CA TYR A 112 -4.65 -15.55 9.56
C TYR A 112 -4.14 -14.10 9.71
N PHE A 113 -3.70 -13.77 10.93
CA PHE A 113 -3.00 -12.49 11.18
C PHE A 113 -1.55 -12.61 10.71
N SER A 114 -1.17 -11.74 9.79
CA SER A 114 0.21 -11.59 9.33
C SER A 114 0.98 -10.59 10.19
N ASN A 115 2.32 -10.62 10.11
CA ASN A 115 3.18 -9.69 10.85
C ASN A 115 3.16 -8.29 10.20
N PRO A 116 2.55 -7.26 10.83
CA PRO A 116 2.48 -5.92 10.26
C PRO A 116 3.83 -5.17 10.25
N LEU A 117 4.86 -5.68 10.94
CA LEU A 117 6.18 -5.05 11.02
C LEU A 117 7.11 -5.44 9.87
N CYS A 118 6.72 -6.40 9.03
CA CYS A 118 7.52 -6.91 7.93
C CYS A 118 6.86 -6.61 6.58
N VAL A 119 6.47 -5.36 6.36
CA VAL A 119 5.90 -4.89 5.08
C VAL A 119 6.96 -4.16 4.28
N TYR A 120 7.32 -4.74 3.13
CA TYR A 120 8.33 -4.21 2.22
C TYR A 120 7.66 -3.46 1.06
N GLY A 121 8.33 -2.41 0.56
CA GLY A 121 7.87 -1.72 -0.64
C GLY A 121 8.22 -2.48 -1.91
N PRO A 122 7.73 -2.00 -3.08
CA PRO A 122 8.19 -2.49 -4.36
C PRO A 122 9.72 -2.42 -4.47
N ASP A 123 10.32 -3.42 -5.12
CA ASP A 123 11.77 -3.52 -5.38
C ASP A 123 12.67 -3.54 -4.14
N ALA A 124 12.10 -3.59 -2.94
CA ALA A 124 12.87 -3.72 -1.71
C ALA A 124 13.50 -5.11 -1.62
N ILE A 125 14.73 -5.15 -1.12
CA ILE A 125 15.42 -6.42 -0.84
C ILE A 125 14.75 -7.07 0.37
N VAL A 126 14.10 -8.22 0.14
CA VAL A 126 13.52 -9.05 1.20
C VAL A 126 14.62 -9.96 1.76
N PRO A 127 14.90 -9.94 3.08
CA PRO A 127 15.90 -10.82 3.66
C PRO A 127 15.52 -12.30 3.50
N HIS A 128 16.44 -13.11 3.00
CA HIS A 128 16.23 -14.55 2.93
C HIS A 128 16.31 -15.18 4.34
N PRO A 129 15.29 -15.93 4.78
CA PRO A 129 15.34 -16.59 6.08
C PRO A 129 16.36 -17.74 6.07
N SER A 130 17.42 -17.63 6.89
CA SER A 130 18.53 -18.61 6.91
C SER A 130 18.12 -20.03 7.29
N ALA A 131 16.99 -20.19 7.97
CA ALA A 131 16.44 -21.48 8.37
C ALA A 131 15.64 -22.19 7.25
N SER A 132 15.36 -21.52 6.12
CA SER A 132 14.61 -22.12 5.02
C SER A 132 15.52 -22.51 3.87
N SER A 133 15.22 -23.64 3.23
CA SER A 133 15.77 -24.03 1.92
C SER A 133 14.73 -23.93 0.79
N GLN A 134 13.51 -23.50 1.11
CA GLN A 134 12.40 -23.36 0.17
C GLN A 134 11.84 -21.94 0.28
N PHE A 135 11.89 -21.20 -0.82
CA PHE A 135 11.40 -19.84 -0.93
C PHE A 135 10.32 -19.78 -2.01
N ASP A 136 9.22 -19.08 -1.74
CA ASP A 136 8.03 -19.03 -2.60
C ASP A 136 7.40 -17.62 -2.57
N TYR A 137 6.44 -17.35 -3.46
CA TYR A 137 5.74 -16.07 -3.57
C TYR A 137 4.24 -16.20 -3.85
#